data_AF-A0AAQ1MFP9-F1
#
_entry.id   AF-A0AAQ1MFP9-F1
#
_cell.length_a   1.000
_cell.length_b   1.000
_cell.length_c   1.000
_cell.angle_alpha   90.00
_cell.angle_beta   90.00
_cell.angle_gamma   90.00
#
_symmetry.space_group_name_H-M   'P 1'
#
loop_
_entity.id
_entity.type
_entity.pdbx_description
1 polymer ?
#
loop_
_entity_poly.entity_id
_entity_poly.type
_entity_poly.pdbx_seq_one_letter_code
_entity_poly.pdbx_strand_id
1 'polypeptide(L)' 'MATKSITKDVYIKDKALCRGLIRALESAEKKSAQKVIFSKKVTEAKGDQIKELFGDK' A
#
# COMPACT_ATOMS: atom_id res chain seq x y z
N MET A 1 14.53 6.15 -2.22
CA MET A 1 14.01 4.91 -2.85
C MET A 1 13.66 3.90 -1.78
N ALA A 2 12.37 3.62 -1.56
CA ALA A 2 11.92 2.57 -0.66
C ALA A 2 11.94 1.19 -1.37
N THR A 3 13.13 0.74 -1.77
CA THR A 3 13.33 -0.62 -2.34
C THR A 3 13.84 -1.62 -1.30
N LYS A 4 14.00 -1.20 -0.04
CA LYS A 4 14.41 -2.07 1.09
C LYS A 4 13.29 -2.45 2.06
N SER A 5 12.05 -1.99 1.85
CA SER A 5 10.94 -2.22 2.80
C SER A 5 10.00 -3.37 2.42
N ILE A 6 10.15 -3.97 1.23
CA ILE A 6 9.26 -5.05 0.78
C ILE A 6 9.57 -6.39 1.49
N THR A 7 10.79 -6.56 1.99
CA THR A 7 11.28 -7.79 2.65
C THR A 7 11.83 -7.53 4.06
N LYS A 8 11.27 -6.59 4.82
CA LYS A 8 11.49 -6.64 6.27
C LYS A 8 10.73 -7.86 6.81
N ASP A 9 11.40 -8.67 7.62
CA ASP A 9 10.79 -9.83 8.26
C ASP A 9 9.56 -9.40 9.07
N VAL A 10 8.39 -9.89 8.66
CA VAL A 10 7.11 -9.60 9.33
C VAL A 10 6.90 -10.65 10.42
N TYR A 11 7.37 -10.34 11.64
CA TYR A 11 7.16 -11.21 12.80
C TYR A 11 5.77 -11.01 13.39
N ILE A 12 4.83 -11.90 13.08
CA ILE A 12 3.49 -11.91 13.67
C ILE A 12 3.47 -12.87 14.86
N LYS A 13 3.40 -12.32 16.08
CA LYS A 13 3.34 -13.12 17.32
C LYS A 13 1.98 -13.80 17.51
N ASP A 14 0.92 -13.21 16.97
CA ASP A 14 -0.45 -13.71 17.10
C ASP A 14 -0.81 -14.67 15.95
N LYS A 15 -1.23 -15.88 16.32
CA LYS A 15 -1.60 -16.94 15.37
C LYS A 15 -2.85 -16.60 14.54
N ALA A 16 -3.82 -15.89 15.12
CA ALA A 16 -5.04 -15.46 14.42
C ALA A 16 -4.72 -14.42 13.36
N LEU A 17 -3.84 -13.45 13.67
CA LEU A 17 -3.40 -12.43 12.71
C LEU A 17 -2.60 -13.05 11.56
N CYS A 18 -1.73 -14.02 11.86
CA CYS A 18 -0.97 -14.73 10.82
C CYS A 18 -1.89 -15.47 9.84
N ARG A 19 -2.89 -16.19 10.35
CA ARG A 19 -3.91 -16.85 9.51
C ARG A 19 -4.73 -15.85 8.70
N GLY A 20 -5.07 -14.71 9.29
CA GLY A 20 -5.77 -13.63 8.60
C GLY A 20 -4.97 -13.08 7.43
N LEU A 21 -3.67 -12.84 7.63
CA LEU A 21 -2.76 -12.38 6.58
C LEU A 21 -2.68 -13.40 5.44
N ILE A 22 -2.41 -14.66 5.73
CA ILE A 22 -2.30 -15.72 4.72
C ILE A 22 -3.59 -15.80 3.89
N ARG A 23 -4.75 -15.87 4.55
CA ARG A 23 -6.05 -15.90 3.85
C ARG A 23 -6.29 -14.68 2.98
N ALA A 24 -5.89 -13.50 3.44
CA ALA A 24 -6.01 -12.26 2.68
C ALA A 24 -5.14 -12.30 1.42
N LEU A 25 -3.90 -12.80 1.52
CA LEU A 25 -2.98 -12.96 0.39
C LEU A 25 -3.50 -13.98 -0.62
N GLU A 26 -3.94 -15.15 -0.17
CA GLU A 26 -4.53 -16.20 -1.03
C GLU A 26 -5.79 -15.72 -1.74
N SER A 27 -6.57 -14.84 -1.10
CA SER A 27 -7.80 -14.30 -1.68
C SER A 27 -7.57 -13.04 -2.53
N ALA A 28 -6.37 -12.45 -2.50
CA ALA A 28 -6.10 -11.16 -3.14
C ALA A 28 -6.13 -11.28 -4.67
N GLU A 29 -5.61 -12.37 -5.23
CA GLU A 29 -5.62 -12.63 -6.68
C GLU A 29 -7.04 -12.64 -7.26
N LYS A 30 -8.01 -13.13 -6.47
CA LYS A 30 -9.41 -13.26 -6.88
C LYS A 30 -10.21 -11.98 -6.72
N LYS A 31 -9.63 -10.94 -6.11
CA LYS A 31 -10.30 -9.66 -5.87
C LYS A 31 -9.82 -8.64 -6.89
N SER A 32 -10.72 -8.19 -7.75
CA SER A 32 -10.46 -7.01 -8.59
C SER A 32 -10.27 -5.78 -7.70
N ALA A 33 -9.39 -4.86 -8.12
CA ALA A 33 -9.19 -3.61 -7.43
C ALA A 33 -10.55 -2.89 -7.28
N GLN A 34 -10.90 -2.55 -6.04
CA GLN A 34 -12.15 -1.84 -5.78
C GLN A 34 -12.10 -0.50 -6.52
N LYS A 35 -13.16 -0.20 -7.28
CA LYS A 35 -13.32 1.11 -7.91
C LYS A 35 -13.52 2.15 -6.82
N VAL A 36 -12.45 2.85 -6.45
CA VAL A 36 -12.49 3.90 -5.44
C VAL A 36 -13.24 5.10 -6.02
N ILE A 37 -14.36 5.47 -5.39
CA ILE A 37 -15.06 6.70 -5.70
C ILE A 37 -14.45 7.79 -4.81
N PHE A 38 -13.73 8.71 -5.41
CA PHE A 38 -13.15 9.83 -4.68
C PHE A 38 -14.26 10.76 -4.19
N SER A 39 -14.32 10.99 -2.88
CA SER A 39 -15.30 11.90 -2.27
C SER A 39 -14.89 13.37 -2.36
N LYS A 40 -13.63 13.65 -2.70
CA LYS A 40 -13.05 15.00 -2.81
C LYS A 40 -12.37 15.16 -4.16
N LYS A 41 -12.18 16.42 -4.59
CA LYS A 41 -11.37 16.73 -5.77
C LYS A 41 -9.95 16.20 -5.55
N VAL A 42 -9.55 15.26 -6.40
CA VAL A 42 -8.21 14.71 -6.46
C VAL A 42 -7.51 15.23 -7.69
N THR A 43 -6.23 15.54 -7.56
CA THR A 43 -5.35 15.88 -8.67
C THR A 43 -4.26 14.81 -8.73
N GLU A 44 -3.94 14.37 -9.95
CA GLU A 44 -2.85 13.43 -10.16
C GLU A 44 -1.52 14.21 -10.12
N ALA A 45 -0.67 13.89 -9.15
CA ALA A 45 0.65 14.50 -9.01
C ALA A 45 1.70 13.61 -9.69
N LYS A 46 2.37 14.16 -10.71
CA LYS A 46 3.51 13.50 -11.38
C LYS A 46 4.80 13.71 -10.59
N GLY A 47 5.84 12.93 -10.90
CA GLY A 47 7.10 12.92 -10.14
C GLY A 47 7.73 14.29 -9.90
N ASP A 48 7.61 15.22 -10.86
CA ASP A 48 8.11 16.59 -10.73
C ASP A 48 7.26 17.43 -9.77
N GLN A 49 5.94 17.28 -9.81
CA GLN A 49 5.01 17.95 -8.90
C GLN A 49 5.14 17.45 -7.45
N ILE A 50 5.49 16.17 -7.28
CA ILE A 50 5.77 15.62 -5.93
C ILE A 50 7.02 16.29 -5.35
N LYS A 51 8.04 16.58 -6.16
CA LYS A 51 9.22 17.34 -5.71
C LYS A 51 8.89 18.80 -5.41
N GLU A 52 7.93 19.41 -6.09
CA GLU A 52 7.49 20.77 -5.72
C GLU A 52 6.71 20.78 -4.40
N LEU A 53 5.90 19.75 -4.15
CA LEU A 53 5.09 19.64 -2.93
C LEU A 53 5.88 19.22 -1.69
N PHE A 54 6.93 18.41 -1.87
CA PHE A 54 7.68 17.78 -0.78
C PHE A 54 9.21 17.92 -0.88
N GLY A 55 9.71 18.61 -1.91
CA GLY A 55 11.13 18.86 -2.11
C GLY A 55 11.65 19.90 -1.15
N ASP A 56 12.52 19.40 -0.27
CA ASP A 56 13.50 20.04 0.59
C ASP A 56 13.01 20.92 1.75
N LYS A 57 13.02 20.29 2.92
CA LYS A 57 14.15 20.51 3.84
C LYS A 57 15.23 19.47 3.61
#